data_AF-A0A2D9LTA9-F1
#
_entry.id   AF-A0A2D9LTA9-F1
#
_cell.length_a   1.000
_cell.length_b   1.000
_cell.length_c   1.000
_cell.angle_alpha   90.00
_cell.angle_beta   90.00
_cell.angle_gamma   90.00
#
_symmetry.space_group_name_H-M   'P 1'
#
loop_
_entity.id
_entity.type
_entity.pdbx_description
1 polymer ?
#
loop_
_entity_poly.entity_id
_entity_poly.type
_entity_poly.pdbx_seq_one_letter_code
_entity_poly.pdbx_strand_id
1 'polypeptide(L)'
;MFISNREPDPDRVFNYDIYAVRVANGAIRRVTDTASAEYQPTWSPDGRLIAYLGTRRSLTSSETTMEDSHVWVVDADGRNRQELGGSIDNRQRNVRWASDGQSLYFTVQARGNVHLFQLPTSGGSPRMTVIDRGRVGAWSVADNGAIAYTFTAPSGPAELYMRHDGSSEPLTSLNAELLAERVTAEVEAFTFSSFDDRPIEAFLTKPVDLDSANRHPLVVMIHGGPHGQQGAAFNLTAQVYAGLGWATLMVNYRGSTGYGQELTDAIFKDQNGGEAKDVMAGVDAALDRYRWLDGSRLVIEGGSYGGQLTNWIITQTERFRAAIPRASISNLISFNYMAYYHDYLAVEFGAYPHENGIIDLLWERSPIRYARSVTTPTMLVHGENDNDVPIAEAEQFYIALKDVGVEAVMVRYPREGHGIREAAHQVDLLERSIAWYERHF
;
A
#
# COMPACT_ATOMS: atom_id res chain seq x y z
N MET A 1 10.44 -17.63 -20.39
CA MET A 1 10.96 -17.58 -19.01
C MET A 1 9.77 -17.41 -18.09
N PHE A 2 9.80 -18.02 -16.92
CA PHE A 2 8.72 -17.97 -15.94
C PHE A 2 9.30 -18.08 -14.54
N ILE A 3 8.53 -17.70 -13.52
CA ILE A 3 8.86 -17.98 -12.11
C ILE A 3 8.03 -19.16 -11.62
N SER A 4 8.58 -19.98 -10.73
CA SER A 4 7.88 -21.14 -10.18
C SER A 4 8.43 -21.50 -8.82
N ASN A 5 7.54 -21.84 -7.89
CA ASN A 5 7.93 -22.47 -6.65
C ASN A 5 8.07 -23.97 -6.93
N ARG A 6 9.25 -24.53 -6.66
CA ARG A 6 9.53 -25.96 -6.79
C ARG A 6 10.24 -26.50 -5.55
N GLU A 7 10.07 -25.82 -4.42
CA GLU A 7 10.51 -26.32 -3.13
C GLU A 7 9.86 -27.68 -2.82
N PRO A 8 10.51 -28.54 -2.00
CA PRO A 8 9.92 -29.82 -1.61
C PRO A 8 8.54 -29.70 -0.94
N ASP A 9 8.30 -28.57 -0.28
CA ASP A 9 7.05 -28.21 0.38
C ASP A 9 6.63 -26.79 -0.04
N PRO A 10 6.05 -26.64 -1.25
CA PRO A 10 5.76 -25.33 -1.83
C PRO A 10 4.57 -24.61 -1.15
N ASP A 11 3.77 -25.34 -0.37
CA ASP A 11 2.69 -24.77 0.44
C ASP A 11 3.26 -24.13 1.73
N ARG A 12 4.43 -24.60 2.20
CA ARG A 12 5.07 -24.06 3.41
C ARG A 12 6.15 -23.03 3.12
N VAL A 13 6.88 -23.20 2.02
CA VAL A 13 8.02 -22.34 1.67
C VAL A 13 7.66 -21.53 0.45
N PHE A 14 7.35 -20.26 0.67
CA PHE A 14 7.12 -19.34 -0.44
C PHE A 14 8.45 -18.88 -1.02
N ASN A 15 8.97 -19.62 -1.99
CA ASN A 15 10.19 -19.30 -2.70
C ASN A 15 9.97 -19.45 -4.21
N TYR A 16 10.32 -18.43 -4.98
CA TYR A 16 10.18 -18.46 -6.42
C TYR A 16 11.53 -18.32 -7.09
N ASP A 17 11.86 -19.30 -7.93
CA ASP A 17 13.00 -19.18 -8.82
C ASP A 17 12.60 -18.85 -10.25
N ILE A 18 13.57 -18.31 -10.97
CA ILE A 18 13.51 -18.03 -12.40
C ILE A 18 13.85 -19.31 -13.17
N TYR A 19 13.00 -19.65 -14.13
CA TYR A 19 13.19 -20.77 -15.04
C TYR A 19 13.20 -20.30 -16.50
N ALA A 20 14.18 -20.76 -17.26
CA ALA A 20 14.27 -20.58 -18.70
C ALA A 20 13.70 -21.80 -19.43
N VAL A 21 12.90 -21.55 -20.47
CA VAL A 21 12.36 -22.59 -21.37
C VAL A 21 12.98 -22.41 -22.74
N ARG A 22 13.54 -23.48 -23.30
CA ARG A 22 13.92 -23.51 -24.71
C ARG A 22 12.69 -23.80 -25.56
N VAL A 23 12.24 -22.81 -26.34
CA VAL A 23 11.00 -22.90 -27.15
C VAL A 23 11.03 -24.07 -28.13
N ALA A 24 12.19 -24.36 -28.74
CA ALA A 24 12.31 -25.38 -29.76
C ALA A 24 11.99 -26.81 -29.28
N ASN A 25 12.15 -27.11 -27.99
CA ASN A 25 11.98 -28.47 -27.46
C ASN A 25 11.35 -28.55 -26.07
N GLY A 26 10.91 -27.41 -25.50
CA GLY A 26 10.31 -27.35 -24.18
C GLY A 26 11.26 -27.61 -23.00
N ALA A 27 12.57 -27.75 -23.23
CA ALA A 27 13.52 -28.03 -22.14
C ALA A 27 13.54 -26.88 -21.13
N ILE A 28 13.38 -27.20 -19.85
CA ILE A 28 13.35 -26.25 -18.74
C ILE A 28 14.66 -26.30 -17.97
N ARG A 29 15.23 -25.14 -17.65
CA ARG A 29 16.39 -24.99 -16.77
C ARG A 29 16.11 -23.96 -15.70
N ARG A 30 16.47 -24.29 -14.45
CA ARG A 30 16.50 -23.35 -13.31
C ARG A 30 17.66 -22.36 -13.49
N VAL A 31 17.39 -21.07 -13.35
CA VAL A 31 18.36 -19.97 -13.50
C VAL A 31 18.81 -19.48 -12.13
N THR A 32 17.89 -19.24 -11.21
CA THR A 32 18.19 -18.86 -9.83
C THR A 32 17.95 -20.04 -8.90
N ASP A 33 18.74 -20.10 -7.83
CA ASP A 33 18.58 -21.05 -6.73
C ASP A 33 18.94 -20.30 -5.45
N THR A 34 18.01 -19.47 -5.00
CA THR A 34 18.21 -18.65 -3.81
C THR A 34 17.14 -18.97 -2.77
N ALA A 35 17.38 -18.58 -1.53
CA ALA A 35 16.38 -18.69 -0.47
C ALA A 35 15.43 -17.46 -0.42
N SER A 36 15.52 -16.55 -1.40
CA SER A 36 14.71 -15.33 -1.52
C SER A 36 13.77 -15.43 -2.71
N ALA A 37 12.59 -14.80 -2.63
CA ALA A 37 11.68 -14.80 -3.76
C ALA A 37 12.12 -13.85 -4.89
N GLU A 38 12.12 -14.36 -6.12
CA GLU A 38 12.35 -13.58 -7.33
C GLU A 38 11.07 -13.22 -8.08
N TYR A 39 11.02 -12.00 -8.60
CA TYR A 39 9.85 -11.42 -9.27
C TYR A 39 10.21 -10.75 -10.59
N GLN A 40 9.24 -10.74 -11.51
CA GLN A 40 9.27 -9.95 -12.76
C GLN A 40 10.57 -10.06 -13.59
N PRO A 41 11.08 -11.27 -13.89
CA PRO A 41 12.33 -11.40 -14.62
C PRO A 41 12.20 -10.94 -16.09
N THR A 42 13.27 -10.37 -16.63
CA THR A 42 13.35 -9.89 -18.02
C THR A 42 14.73 -10.14 -18.62
N TRP A 43 14.76 -10.64 -19.85
CA TRP A 43 16.00 -10.85 -20.62
C TRP A 43 16.62 -9.53 -21.06
N SER A 44 17.96 -9.46 -21.07
CA SER A 44 18.69 -8.43 -21.80
C SER A 44 18.42 -8.56 -23.31
N PRO A 45 18.55 -7.48 -24.09
CA PRO A 45 18.34 -7.51 -25.54
C PRO A 45 19.20 -8.55 -26.27
N ASP A 46 20.42 -8.79 -25.79
CA ASP A 46 21.34 -9.78 -26.35
C ASP A 46 21.16 -11.21 -25.77
N GLY A 47 20.22 -11.38 -24.82
CA GLY A 47 19.91 -12.66 -24.19
C GLY A 47 20.99 -13.21 -23.27
N ARG A 48 22.04 -12.43 -22.94
CA ARG A 48 23.14 -12.89 -22.09
C ARG A 48 22.87 -12.73 -20.60
N LEU A 49 22.02 -11.80 -20.22
CA LEU A 49 21.72 -11.46 -18.83
C LEU A 49 20.21 -11.52 -18.59
N ILE A 50 19.84 -11.70 -17.33
CA ILE A 50 18.46 -11.59 -16.85
C ILE A 50 18.46 -10.59 -15.69
N ALA A 51 17.62 -9.56 -15.79
CA ALA A 51 17.31 -8.66 -14.68
C ALA A 51 16.01 -9.08 -14.02
N TYR A 52 15.90 -8.89 -12.71
CA TYR A 52 14.71 -9.26 -11.93
C TYR A 52 14.67 -8.45 -10.64
N LEU A 53 13.54 -8.55 -9.94
CA LEU A 53 13.40 -8.03 -8.58
C LEU A 53 13.58 -9.17 -7.59
N GLY A 54 14.25 -8.92 -6.48
CA GLY A 54 14.43 -9.92 -5.44
C GLY A 54 14.71 -9.28 -4.08
N THR A 55 14.42 -10.02 -3.02
CA THR A 55 14.78 -9.65 -1.65
C THR A 55 16.19 -10.18 -1.30
N ARG A 56 16.76 -9.75 -0.18
CA ARG A 56 18.04 -10.27 0.36
C ARG A 56 17.82 -11.36 1.41
N ARG A 57 16.73 -11.27 2.20
CA ARG A 57 16.42 -12.24 3.26
C ARG A 57 15.52 -13.34 2.73
N SER A 58 15.55 -14.47 3.44
CA SER A 58 14.69 -15.63 3.22
C SER A 58 13.35 -15.53 3.98
N LEU A 59 12.84 -14.30 4.14
CA LEU A 59 11.55 -14.01 4.77
C LEU A 59 10.49 -13.77 3.69
N THR A 60 10.18 -14.88 3.03
CA THR A 60 9.18 -15.12 1.98
C THR A 60 7.71 -14.95 2.39
N SER A 61 6.87 -14.11 1.77
CA SER A 61 5.41 -14.18 1.96
C SER A 61 4.69 -14.30 0.63
N SER A 62 3.61 -15.08 0.58
CA SER A 62 2.69 -15.14 -0.56
C SER A 62 1.85 -13.87 -0.77
N GLU A 63 1.90 -12.95 0.20
CA GLU A 63 1.45 -11.57 0.10
C GLU A 63 2.64 -10.60 -0.06
N THR A 64 2.54 -9.38 0.45
CA THR A 64 3.46 -8.28 0.25
C THR A 64 4.54 -8.47 1.28
N THR A 65 5.78 -8.53 0.81
CA THR A 65 6.93 -8.75 1.67
C THR A 65 7.22 -7.52 2.53
N MET A 66 7.60 -7.75 3.79
CA MET A 66 8.18 -6.72 4.66
C MET A 66 9.52 -6.22 4.13
N GLU A 67 10.25 -7.05 3.39
CA GLU A 67 11.47 -6.61 2.74
C GLU A 67 11.20 -5.86 1.43
N ASP A 68 11.91 -4.76 1.25
CA ASP A 68 11.98 -4.03 0.00
C ASP A 68 12.71 -4.84 -1.07
N SER A 69 12.08 -4.95 -2.23
CA SER A 69 12.70 -5.58 -3.39
C SER A 69 13.75 -4.68 -4.02
N HIS A 70 14.84 -5.29 -4.47
CA HIS A 70 15.94 -4.63 -5.18
C HIS A 70 16.07 -5.19 -6.61
N VAL A 71 16.66 -4.41 -7.51
CA VAL A 71 17.03 -4.86 -8.85
C VAL A 71 18.30 -5.71 -8.79
N TRP A 72 18.19 -6.93 -9.29
CA TRP A 72 19.27 -7.89 -9.45
C TRP A 72 19.50 -8.21 -10.92
N VAL A 73 20.72 -8.64 -11.23
CA VAL A 73 21.11 -9.19 -12.54
C VAL A 73 21.82 -10.52 -12.34
N VAL A 74 21.61 -11.46 -13.25
CA VAL A 74 22.29 -12.75 -13.30
C VAL A 74 22.61 -13.10 -14.75
N ASP A 75 23.68 -13.86 -14.97
CA ASP A 75 23.96 -14.43 -16.29
C ASP A 75 22.83 -15.37 -16.72
N ALA A 76 22.63 -15.50 -18.03
CA ALA A 76 21.65 -16.40 -18.61
C ALA A 76 21.78 -17.84 -18.08
N ASP A 77 23.00 -18.27 -17.75
CA ASP A 77 23.29 -19.60 -17.22
C ASP A 77 23.08 -19.76 -15.70
N GLY A 78 22.73 -18.66 -15.01
CA GLY A 78 22.48 -18.62 -13.57
C GLY A 78 23.68 -18.19 -12.71
N ARG A 79 24.84 -17.91 -13.32
CA ARG A 79 26.04 -17.47 -12.60
C ARG A 79 26.10 -15.96 -12.42
N ASN A 80 27.09 -15.50 -11.64
CA ASN A 80 27.44 -14.09 -11.46
C ASN A 80 26.26 -13.20 -11.06
N ARG A 81 25.40 -13.70 -10.16
CA ARG A 81 24.31 -12.92 -9.56
C ARG A 81 24.87 -11.69 -8.85
N GLN A 82 24.33 -10.52 -9.18
CA GLN A 82 24.73 -9.23 -8.61
C GLN A 82 23.50 -8.42 -8.23
N GLU A 83 23.57 -7.78 -7.05
CA GLU A 83 22.63 -6.73 -6.67
C GLU A 83 23.08 -5.40 -7.29
N LEU A 84 22.28 -4.85 -8.21
CA LEU A 84 22.57 -3.55 -8.81
C LEU A 84 21.87 -2.40 -8.08
N GLY A 85 20.63 -2.63 -7.65
CA GLY A 85 19.80 -1.62 -7.02
C GLY A 85 20.15 -1.31 -5.56
N GLY A 86 21.19 -1.94 -4.98
CA GLY A 86 21.42 -1.92 -3.54
C GLY A 86 21.78 -0.57 -2.92
N SER A 87 22.12 0.44 -3.74
CA SER A 87 22.35 1.83 -3.29
C SER A 87 21.05 2.61 -3.01
N ILE A 88 19.90 2.08 -3.43
CA ILE A 88 18.58 2.67 -3.17
C ILE A 88 17.94 1.87 -2.03
N ASP A 89 17.88 2.50 -0.85
CA ASP A 89 17.17 1.98 0.32
C ASP A 89 15.69 2.33 0.23
N ASN A 90 15.01 1.73 -0.76
CA ASN A 90 13.57 1.83 -0.98
C ASN A 90 13.12 0.78 -1.99
N ARG A 91 11.88 0.32 -1.85
CA ARG A 91 11.23 -0.68 -2.72
C ARG A 91 11.30 -0.33 -4.21
N GLN A 92 11.89 -1.25 -4.99
CA GLN A 92 12.06 -1.16 -6.45
C GLN A 92 11.06 -2.10 -7.14
N ARG A 93 10.45 -1.65 -8.24
CA ARG A 93 9.45 -2.42 -9.00
C ARG A 93 9.56 -2.24 -10.52
N ASN A 94 8.92 -3.12 -11.28
CA ASN A 94 8.71 -3.02 -12.73
C ASN A 94 9.99 -2.92 -13.57
N VAL A 95 11.04 -3.69 -13.26
CA VAL A 95 12.33 -3.59 -13.98
C VAL A 95 12.22 -3.93 -15.48
N ARG A 96 12.85 -3.11 -16.33
CA ARG A 96 13.02 -3.36 -17.79
C ARG A 96 14.43 -2.96 -18.25
N TRP A 97 14.90 -3.59 -19.30
CA TRP A 97 16.14 -3.20 -19.98
C TRP A 97 15.92 -2.02 -20.92
N ALA A 98 16.93 -1.17 -21.04
CA ALA A 98 17.10 -0.35 -22.23
C ALA A 98 17.39 -1.23 -23.45
N SER A 99 17.04 -0.75 -24.64
CA SER A 99 17.25 -1.44 -25.93
C SER A 99 18.71 -1.76 -26.23
N ASP A 100 19.63 -0.92 -25.75
CA ASP A 100 21.08 -1.10 -25.91
C ASP A 100 21.70 -2.08 -24.89
N GLY A 101 20.92 -2.54 -23.90
CA GLY A 101 21.39 -3.42 -22.83
C GLY A 101 22.37 -2.77 -21.84
N GLN A 102 22.59 -1.46 -21.91
CA GLN A 102 23.58 -0.76 -21.07
C GLN A 102 22.97 -0.21 -19.77
N SER A 103 21.64 -0.19 -19.65
CA SER A 103 20.96 0.27 -18.45
C SER A 103 19.64 -0.45 -18.18
N LEU A 104 19.19 -0.35 -16.94
CA LEU A 104 17.92 -0.84 -16.44
C LEU A 104 17.06 0.34 -16.00
N TYR A 105 15.77 0.28 -16.32
CA TYR A 105 14.76 1.20 -15.85
C TYR A 105 13.84 0.49 -14.84
N PHE A 106 13.44 1.17 -13.77
CA PHE A 106 12.56 0.63 -12.74
C PHE A 106 11.92 1.76 -11.93
N THR A 107 10.79 1.47 -11.30
CA THR A 107 10.11 2.43 -10.41
C THR A 107 10.59 2.27 -8.98
N VAL A 108 10.66 3.37 -8.23
CA VAL A 108 11.00 3.39 -6.80
C VAL A 108 9.94 4.17 -6.04
N GLN A 109 9.45 3.58 -4.95
CA GLN A 109 8.62 4.27 -3.96
C GLN A 109 9.52 5.17 -3.10
N ALA A 110 9.21 6.46 -3.00
CA ALA A 110 9.97 7.37 -2.15
C ALA A 110 9.06 8.48 -1.62
N ARG A 111 8.88 8.53 -0.29
CA ARG A 111 8.18 9.61 0.42
C ARG A 111 6.84 9.98 -0.21
N GLY A 112 5.96 8.99 -0.36
CA GLY A 112 4.63 9.15 -0.96
C GLY A 112 4.60 9.32 -2.48
N ASN A 113 5.74 9.29 -3.17
CA ASN A 113 5.83 9.36 -4.63
C ASN A 113 6.28 8.02 -5.22
N VAL A 114 6.06 7.86 -6.53
CA VAL A 114 6.66 6.78 -7.31
C VAL A 114 7.39 7.38 -8.50
N HIS A 115 8.71 7.27 -8.50
CA HIS A 115 9.58 7.84 -9.52
C HIS A 115 10.10 6.75 -10.45
N LEU A 116 10.45 7.12 -11.69
CA LEU A 116 11.15 6.23 -12.62
C LEU A 116 12.65 6.49 -12.55
N PHE A 117 13.44 5.45 -12.35
CA PHE A 117 14.89 5.48 -12.29
C PHE A 117 15.51 4.76 -13.48
N GLN A 118 16.75 5.13 -13.80
CA GLN A 118 17.63 4.46 -14.75
C GLN A 118 18.96 4.14 -14.04
N LEU A 119 19.49 2.93 -14.21
CA LEU A 119 20.74 2.48 -13.60
C LEU A 119 21.63 1.80 -14.64
N PRO A 120 22.89 2.21 -14.81
CA PRO A 120 23.84 1.51 -15.69
C PRO A 120 24.07 0.07 -15.25
N THR A 121 24.19 -0.85 -16.20
CA THR A 121 24.43 -2.28 -15.92
C THR A 121 25.84 -2.56 -15.42
N SER A 122 26.78 -1.63 -15.68
CA SER A 122 28.11 -1.60 -15.04
C SER A 122 28.06 -1.28 -13.54
N GLY A 123 26.88 -0.97 -12.99
CA GLY A 123 26.71 -0.40 -11.66
C GLY A 123 27.00 1.11 -11.62
N GLY A 124 26.92 1.69 -10.43
CA GLY A 124 27.11 3.12 -10.19
C GLY A 124 25.86 3.81 -9.62
N SER A 125 25.81 5.13 -9.74
CA SER A 125 24.69 5.92 -9.20
C SER A 125 23.46 5.84 -10.10
N PRO A 126 22.28 5.52 -9.54
CA PRO A 126 21.03 5.55 -10.28
C PRO A 126 20.63 7.01 -10.58
N ARG A 127 20.02 7.23 -11.75
CA ARG A 127 19.50 8.53 -12.19
C ARG A 127 17.98 8.51 -12.17
N MET A 128 17.36 9.46 -11.48
CA MET A 128 15.92 9.68 -11.61
C MET A 128 15.60 10.26 -13.00
N THR A 129 14.69 9.60 -13.71
CA THR A 129 14.26 9.97 -15.06
C THR A 129 12.93 10.72 -15.03
N VAL A 130 11.97 10.28 -14.21
CA VAL A 130 10.72 11.02 -13.92
C VAL A 130 10.72 11.38 -12.45
N ILE A 131 10.84 12.68 -12.17
CA ILE A 131 11.04 13.24 -10.83
C ILE A 131 9.81 13.94 -10.27
N ASP A 132 8.79 14.13 -11.10
CA ASP A 132 7.60 14.90 -10.75
C ASP A 132 6.90 14.33 -9.52
N ARG A 133 6.38 15.23 -8.69
CA ARG A 133 5.58 14.87 -7.52
C ARG A 133 4.32 14.16 -7.99
N GLY A 134 4.09 12.94 -7.54
CA GLY A 134 3.01 12.08 -8.02
C GLY A 134 3.43 10.63 -8.13
N ARG A 135 2.74 9.88 -8.99
CA ARG A 135 2.94 8.44 -9.13
C ARG A 135 3.09 8.03 -10.58
N VAL A 136 4.26 7.53 -10.94
CA VAL A 136 4.44 6.72 -12.16
C VAL A 136 3.71 5.38 -11.98
N GLY A 137 2.82 5.06 -12.94
CA GLY A 137 2.11 3.80 -13.03
C GLY A 137 2.79 2.83 -14.01
N ALA A 138 2.02 2.33 -14.99
CA ALA A 138 2.55 1.50 -16.07
C ALA A 138 3.42 2.35 -17.01
N TRP A 139 4.47 1.74 -17.57
CA TRP A 139 5.39 2.42 -18.48
C TRP A 139 6.09 1.45 -19.43
N SER A 140 6.65 2.00 -20.50
CA SER A 140 7.50 1.32 -21.49
C SER A 140 8.57 2.28 -22.01
N VAL A 141 9.73 1.74 -22.39
CA VAL A 141 10.82 2.50 -23.02
C VAL A 141 11.04 1.98 -24.44
N ALA A 142 11.20 2.90 -25.40
CA ALA A 142 11.45 2.62 -26.81
C ALA A 142 12.97 2.60 -27.11
N ASP A 143 13.34 2.12 -28.30
CA ASP A 143 14.75 1.94 -28.68
C ASP A 143 15.56 3.23 -28.72
N ASN A 144 14.91 4.35 -29.02
CA ASN A 144 15.50 5.69 -29.02
C ASN A 144 15.53 6.34 -27.62
N GLY A 145 15.15 5.61 -26.57
CA GLY A 145 15.10 6.11 -25.19
C GLY A 145 13.84 6.91 -24.84
N ALA A 146 12.87 7.03 -25.76
CA ALA A 146 11.58 7.64 -25.44
C ALA A 146 10.81 6.76 -24.43
N ILE A 147 10.10 7.38 -23.49
CA ILE A 147 9.39 6.66 -22.43
C ILE A 147 7.91 7.05 -22.48
N ALA A 148 7.03 6.08 -22.71
CA ALA A 148 5.60 6.23 -22.51
C ALA A 148 5.24 5.74 -21.10
N TYR A 149 4.48 6.53 -20.34
CA TYR A 149 4.13 6.18 -18.96
C TYR A 149 2.81 6.80 -18.54
N THR A 150 2.04 6.10 -17.71
CA THR A 150 0.89 6.68 -17.02
C THR A 150 1.39 7.42 -15.78
N PHE A 151 0.89 8.62 -15.53
CA PHE A 151 1.27 9.41 -14.37
C PHE A 151 0.05 10.01 -13.69
N THR A 152 -0.08 9.77 -12.38
CA THR A 152 -1.08 10.42 -11.54
C THR A 152 -0.42 11.59 -10.83
N ALA A 153 -0.75 12.80 -11.27
CA ALA A 153 -0.32 14.03 -10.62
C ALA A 153 -1.18 14.30 -9.36
N PRO A 154 -0.77 15.24 -8.49
CA PRO A 154 -1.63 15.74 -7.42
C PRO A 154 -2.88 16.44 -7.96
N SER A 155 -2.78 17.03 -9.15
CA SER A 155 -3.82 17.85 -9.77
C SER A 155 -4.94 17.06 -10.46
N GLY A 156 -4.78 15.74 -10.67
CA GLY A 156 -5.80 14.96 -11.35
C GLY A 156 -5.49 13.46 -11.50
N PRO A 157 -6.46 12.68 -12.00
CA PRO A 157 -6.29 11.25 -12.27
C PRO A 157 -5.15 10.94 -13.23
N ALA A 158 -4.86 9.65 -13.42
CA ALA A 158 -3.79 9.21 -14.30
C ALA A 158 -4.03 9.66 -15.76
N GLU A 159 -3.02 10.30 -16.35
CA GLU A 159 -2.94 10.60 -17.79
C GLU A 159 -1.76 9.85 -18.40
N LEU A 160 -1.76 9.64 -19.72
CA LEU A 160 -0.64 9.08 -20.46
C LEU A 160 0.33 10.21 -20.82
N TYR A 161 1.61 10.00 -20.57
CA TYR A 161 2.70 10.92 -20.91
C TYR A 161 3.71 10.26 -21.84
N MET A 162 4.33 11.08 -22.68
CA MET A 162 5.54 10.75 -23.41
C MET A 162 6.70 11.57 -22.85
N ARG A 163 7.86 10.93 -22.68
CA ARG A 163 9.10 11.59 -22.32
C ARG A 163 10.14 11.36 -23.39
N HIS A 164 10.69 12.45 -23.92
CA HIS A 164 11.73 12.47 -24.94
C HIS A 164 12.68 13.65 -24.65
N ASP A 165 13.98 13.46 -24.88
CA ASP A 165 15.02 14.48 -24.64
C ASP A 165 14.98 15.16 -23.25
N GLY A 166 14.57 14.40 -22.22
CA GLY A 166 14.48 14.92 -20.85
C GLY A 166 13.26 15.81 -20.57
N SER A 167 12.37 15.99 -21.55
CA SER A 167 11.07 16.68 -21.40
C SER A 167 9.94 15.65 -21.33
N SER A 168 8.89 15.97 -20.58
CA SER A 168 7.69 15.15 -20.47
C SER A 168 6.47 15.94 -20.94
N GLU A 169 5.67 15.34 -21.81
CA GLU A 169 4.44 15.92 -22.36
C GLU A 169 3.25 14.97 -22.16
N PRO A 170 2.06 15.48 -21.80
CA PRO A 170 0.86 14.68 -21.75
C PRO A 170 0.40 14.33 -23.17
N LEU A 171 0.07 13.06 -23.40
CA LEU A 171 -0.56 12.56 -24.63
C LEU A 171 -2.09 12.51 -24.52
N THR A 172 -2.61 12.53 -23.29
CA THR A 172 -4.05 12.50 -23.02
C THR A 172 -4.44 13.62 -22.07
N SER A 173 -5.74 13.94 -22.11
CA SER A 173 -6.41 14.78 -21.14
C SER A 173 -7.81 14.20 -20.92
N LEU A 174 -7.86 12.96 -20.44
CA LEU A 174 -9.07 12.15 -20.35
C LEU A 174 -10.16 12.78 -19.47
N ASN A 175 -9.75 13.60 -18.51
CA ASN A 175 -10.64 14.24 -17.53
C ASN A 175 -10.70 15.76 -17.67
N ALA A 176 -10.27 16.33 -18.80
CA ALA A 176 -10.16 17.79 -18.97
C ALA A 176 -11.48 18.54 -18.73
N GLU A 177 -12.57 18.03 -19.31
CA GLU A 177 -13.89 18.65 -19.21
C GLU A 177 -14.41 18.62 -17.76
N LEU A 178 -14.25 17.48 -17.08
CA LEU A 178 -14.63 17.34 -15.68
C LEU A 178 -13.81 18.26 -14.77
N LEU A 179 -12.49 18.30 -14.95
CA LEU A 179 -11.59 19.09 -14.12
C LEU A 179 -11.65 20.59 -14.44
N ALA A 180 -12.17 20.99 -15.60
CA ALA A 180 -12.43 22.41 -15.89
C ALA A 180 -13.55 23.01 -15.03
N GLU A 181 -14.46 22.16 -14.54
CA GLU A 181 -15.60 22.57 -13.69
C GLU A 181 -15.43 22.20 -12.22
N ARG A 182 -14.27 21.65 -11.84
CA ARG A 182 -14.00 21.17 -10.47
C ARG A 182 -12.66 21.67 -10.00
N VAL A 183 -12.54 21.93 -8.70
CA VAL A 183 -11.27 22.31 -8.10
C VAL A 183 -10.64 21.08 -7.47
N THR A 184 -9.39 20.78 -7.86
CA THR A 184 -8.59 19.76 -7.18
C THR A 184 -7.95 20.38 -5.94
N ALA A 185 -8.28 19.81 -4.77
CA ALA A 185 -7.74 20.24 -3.50
C ALA A 185 -6.23 20.01 -3.38
N GLU A 186 -5.57 20.92 -2.67
CA GLU A 186 -4.15 20.82 -2.34
C GLU A 186 -3.90 19.64 -1.39
N VAL A 187 -2.86 18.86 -1.71
CA VAL A 187 -2.29 17.86 -0.81
C VAL A 187 -0.96 18.39 -0.29
N GLU A 188 -0.82 18.56 1.02
CA GLU A 188 0.41 18.99 1.70
C GLU A 188 1.07 17.78 2.38
N ALA A 189 2.40 17.70 2.36
CA ALA A 189 3.15 16.75 3.16
C ALA A 189 3.70 17.44 4.42
N PHE A 190 3.68 16.76 5.56
CA PHE A 190 4.33 17.23 6.77
C PHE A 190 4.93 16.07 7.56
N THR A 191 5.98 16.35 8.33
CA THR A 191 6.64 15.37 9.19
C THR A 191 6.42 15.76 10.65
N PHE A 192 6.22 14.77 11.51
CA PHE A 192 6.06 14.93 12.95
C PHE A 192 6.85 13.87 13.71
N SER A 193 7.10 14.13 14.98
CA SER A 193 7.71 13.17 15.91
C SER A 193 6.62 12.27 16.50
N SER A 194 6.77 10.95 16.39
CA SER A 194 5.84 10.00 17.00
C SER A 194 6.13 9.82 18.50
N PHE A 195 5.41 8.89 19.16
CA PHE A 195 5.49 8.62 20.59
C PHE A 195 6.87 8.17 21.09
N ASP A 196 7.75 7.71 20.19
CA ASP A 196 9.12 7.26 20.44
C ASP A 196 10.16 8.12 19.71
N ASP A 197 9.82 9.39 19.44
CA ASP A 197 10.63 10.38 18.73
C ASP A 197 10.97 10.04 17.26
N ARG A 198 10.38 8.96 16.73
CA ARG A 198 10.57 8.58 15.33
C ARG A 198 9.91 9.61 14.39
N PRO A 199 10.62 10.10 13.37
CA PRO A 199 10.02 10.97 12.37
C PRO A 199 9.07 10.17 11.47
N ILE A 200 7.82 10.60 11.40
CA ILE A 200 6.78 10.02 10.54
C ILE A 200 6.27 11.09 9.58
N GLU A 201 6.09 10.74 8.30
CA GLU A 201 5.51 11.64 7.31
C GLU A 201 4.01 11.34 7.12
N ALA A 202 3.23 12.39 7.00
CA ALA A 202 1.84 12.34 6.63
C ALA A 202 1.51 13.30 5.49
N PHE A 203 0.38 13.04 4.84
CA PHE A 203 -0.18 13.85 3.79
C PHE A 203 -1.57 14.33 4.21
N LEU A 204 -1.82 15.62 4.07
CA LEU A 204 -3.10 16.26 4.36
C LEU A 204 -3.70 16.82 3.07
N THR A 205 -4.82 16.27 2.64
CA THR A 205 -5.68 16.91 1.62
C THR A 205 -6.55 17.95 2.32
N LYS A 206 -6.42 19.21 1.91
CA LYS A 206 -7.17 20.34 2.48
C LYS A 206 -8.58 20.43 1.87
N PRO A 207 -9.55 21.05 2.56
CA PRO A 207 -10.80 21.49 1.93
C PRO A 207 -10.55 22.34 0.67
N VAL A 208 -11.40 22.18 -0.35
CA VAL A 208 -11.30 22.96 -1.61
C VAL A 208 -11.43 24.46 -1.35
N ASP A 209 -12.44 24.85 -0.57
CA ASP A 209 -12.69 26.24 -0.17
C ASP A 209 -12.35 26.40 1.32
N LEU A 210 -11.07 26.17 1.67
CA LEU A 210 -10.62 26.27 3.04
C LEU A 210 -10.92 27.67 3.63
N ASP A 211 -11.85 27.69 4.57
CA ASP A 211 -12.16 28.87 5.37
C ASP A 211 -11.50 28.73 6.74
N SER A 212 -10.38 29.43 6.92
CA SER A 212 -9.64 29.38 8.17
C SER A 212 -10.39 30.00 9.37
N ALA A 213 -11.49 30.72 9.14
CA ALA A 213 -12.36 31.21 10.20
C ALA A 213 -13.28 30.10 10.75
N ASN A 214 -13.55 29.07 9.95
CA ASN A 214 -14.35 27.91 10.34
C ASN A 214 -13.47 26.70 10.65
N ARG A 215 -14.02 25.78 11.44
CA ARG A 215 -13.38 24.49 11.67
C ARG A 215 -13.93 23.45 10.71
N HIS A 216 -13.06 22.58 10.21
CA HIS A 216 -13.37 21.56 9.22
C HIS A 216 -13.21 20.16 9.81
N PRO A 217 -14.12 19.21 9.53
CA PRO A 217 -13.97 17.81 9.94
C PRO A 217 -12.66 17.20 9.40
N LEU A 218 -12.17 16.18 10.09
CA LEU A 218 -10.98 15.44 9.68
C LEU A 218 -11.32 13.95 9.50
N VAL A 219 -11.08 13.44 8.30
CA VAL A 219 -11.10 12.02 7.97
C VAL A 219 -9.68 11.48 8.06
N VAL A 220 -9.45 10.52 8.96
CA VAL A 220 -8.18 9.78 9.05
C VAL A 220 -8.28 8.56 8.14
N MET A 221 -7.59 8.60 7.00
CA MET A 221 -7.67 7.57 5.96
C MET A 221 -6.40 6.72 5.93
N ILE A 222 -6.48 5.52 6.48
CA ILE A 222 -5.35 4.60 6.70
C ILE A 222 -5.16 3.67 5.49
N HIS A 223 -3.95 3.63 4.95
CA HIS A 223 -3.63 2.68 3.86
C HIS A 223 -3.54 1.23 4.34
N GLY A 224 -3.80 0.31 3.41
CA GLY A 224 -3.56 -1.14 3.57
C GLY A 224 -2.10 -1.54 3.34
N GLY A 225 -1.82 -2.84 3.48
CA GLY A 225 -0.47 -3.40 3.45
C GLY A 225 -0.25 -4.34 4.65
N PRO A 226 0.65 -4.02 5.59
CA PRO A 226 1.09 -2.68 6.00
C PRO A 226 2.19 -2.08 5.11
N HIS A 227 2.82 -2.89 4.27
CA HIS A 227 3.94 -2.48 3.43
C HIS A 227 3.52 -1.77 2.13
N GLY A 228 2.92 -0.59 2.31
CA GLY A 228 2.54 0.34 1.26
C GLY A 228 2.91 1.77 1.61
N GLN A 229 2.46 2.73 0.80
CA GLN A 229 2.53 4.15 1.12
C GLN A 229 1.36 4.91 0.51
N GLN A 230 0.99 6.00 1.17
CA GLN A 230 0.17 7.07 0.63
C GLN A 230 1.01 8.31 0.35
N GLY A 231 0.51 9.19 -0.51
CA GLY A 231 1.23 10.40 -0.82
C GLY A 231 0.47 11.38 -1.70
N ALA A 232 1.23 12.12 -2.49
CA ALA A 232 0.76 13.31 -3.19
C ALA A 232 -0.14 13.04 -4.40
N ALA A 233 -0.14 11.81 -4.93
CA ALA A 233 -0.93 11.47 -6.11
C ALA A 233 -2.44 11.63 -5.83
N PHE A 234 -3.20 12.04 -6.86
CA PHE A 234 -4.64 12.22 -6.77
C PHE A 234 -5.36 11.01 -6.16
N ASN A 235 -6.16 11.28 -5.12
CA ASN A 235 -7.01 10.30 -4.45
C ASN A 235 -8.46 10.78 -4.53
N LEU A 236 -9.29 10.05 -5.30
CA LEU A 236 -10.68 10.43 -5.58
C LEU A 236 -11.50 10.64 -4.29
N THR A 237 -11.41 9.71 -3.33
CA THR A 237 -12.17 9.77 -2.08
C THR A 237 -11.79 11.01 -1.27
N ALA A 238 -10.48 11.27 -1.09
CA ALA A 238 -10.01 12.45 -0.38
C ALA A 238 -10.42 13.76 -1.08
N GLN A 239 -10.47 13.78 -2.42
CA GLN A 239 -10.89 14.93 -3.21
C GLN A 239 -12.40 15.19 -3.10
N VAL A 240 -13.22 14.14 -3.04
CA VAL A 240 -14.65 14.29 -2.77
C VAL A 240 -14.89 14.81 -1.35
N TYR A 241 -14.21 14.26 -0.33
CA TYR A 241 -14.28 14.79 1.03
C TYR A 241 -13.82 16.26 1.11
N ALA A 242 -12.76 16.63 0.39
CA ALA A 242 -12.31 18.02 0.28
C ALA A 242 -13.37 18.96 -0.33
N GLY A 243 -14.13 18.48 -1.32
CA GLY A 243 -15.25 19.20 -1.92
C GLY A 243 -16.44 19.38 -0.97
N LEU A 244 -16.60 18.51 0.04
CA LEU A 244 -17.57 18.66 1.13
C LEU A 244 -17.06 19.56 2.27
N GLY A 245 -15.85 20.11 2.12
CA GLY A 245 -15.22 20.93 3.14
C GLY A 245 -14.54 20.12 4.25
N TRP A 246 -14.21 18.85 4.03
CA TRP A 246 -13.54 18.00 5.02
C TRP A 246 -12.08 17.79 4.66
N ALA A 247 -11.21 17.74 5.66
CA ALA A 247 -9.80 17.41 5.45
C ALA A 247 -9.60 15.90 5.50
N THR A 248 -8.58 15.40 4.80
CA THR A 248 -8.19 13.98 4.86
C THR A 248 -6.72 13.83 5.25
N LEU A 249 -6.44 13.11 6.33
CA LEU A 249 -5.09 12.81 6.81
C LEU A 249 -4.70 11.37 6.48
N MET A 250 -3.54 11.21 5.83
CA MET A 250 -2.94 9.93 5.47
C MET A 250 -1.56 9.84 6.13
N VAL A 251 -1.40 8.96 7.12
CA VAL A 251 -0.14 8.77 7.86
C VAL A 251 0.60 7.55 7.31
N ASN A 252 1.86 7.72 6.91
CA ASN A 252 2.74 6.60 6.55
C ASN A 252 3.42 6.07 7.82
N TYR A 253 2.68 5.25 8.56
CA TYR A 253 3.08 4.69 9.85
C TYR A 253 4.28 3.72 9.75
N ARG A 254 4.89 3.34 10.88
CA ARG A 254 5.95 2.32 10.88
C ARG A 254 5.46 1.02 10.22
N GLY A 255 6.22 0.47 9.29
CA GLY A 255 5.77 -0.58 8.38
C GLY A 255 5.54 -0.11 6.94
N SER A 256 5.30 1.19 6.72
CA SER A 256 5.16 1.77 5.38
C SER A 256 6.47 1.73 4.58
N THR A 257 6.33 1.47 3.28
CA THR A 257 7.40 1.50 2.27
C THR A 257 7.72 2.92 1.82
N GLY A 258 8.86 3.13 1.16
CA GLY A 258 9.24 4.43 0.60
C GLY A 258 9.99 5.36 1.57
N TYR A 259 10.34 4.82 2.74
CA TYR A 259 11.05 5.48 3.83
C TYR A 259 12.27 4.67 4.33
N GLY A 260 12.75 3.72 3.52
CA GLY A 260 13.84 2.81 3.87
C GLY A 260 13.40 1.52 4.57
N GLN A 261 14.28 0.53 4.55
CA GLN A 261 14.02 -0.79 5.15
C GLN A 261 13.80 -0.71 6.66
N GLU A 262 14.47 0.23 7.36
CA GLU A 262 14.35 0.39 8.81
C GLU A 262 12.92 0.76 9.24
N LEU A 263 12.25 1.67 8.51
CA LEU A 263 10.86 2.00 8.83
C LEU A 263 9.93 0.83 8.50
N THR A 264 10.20 0.13 7.40
CA THR A 264 9.39 -1.02 6.96
C THR A 264 9.47 -2.18 7.95
N ASP A 265 10.66 -2.47 8.50
CA ASP A 265 10.87 -3.54 9.49
C ASP A 265 10.30 -3.22 10.88
N ALA A 266 10.02 -1.95 11.18
CA ALA A 266 9.66 -1.53 12.53
C ALA A 266 8.26 -1.96 13.00
N ILE A 267 7.47 -2.60 12.13
CA ILE A 267 6.19 -3.22 12.50
C ILE A 267 6.34 -4.70 12.88
N PHE A 268 7.49 -5.31 12.63
CA PHE A 268 7.74 -6.73 12.91
C PHE A 268 7.41 -7.08 14.37
N LYS A 269 6.57 -8.10 14.55
CA LYS A 269 6.03 -8.57 15.84
C LYS A 269 5.19 -7.55 16.63
N ASP A 270 4.79 -6.43 16.02
CA ASP A 270 4.06 -5.34 16.70
C ASP A 270 2.88 -4.78 15.88
N GLN A 271 2.27 -5.60 15.01
CA GLN A 271 0.99 -5.22 14.39
C GLN A 271 -0.07 -4.91 15.46
N ASN A 272 -0.90 -3.91 15.18
CA ASN A 272 -1.83 -3.29 16.11
C ASN A 272 -1.11 -2.78 17.38
N GLY A 273 -0.02 -2.06 17.18
CA GLY A 273 0.90 -1.59 18.21
C GLY A 273 1.42 -0.19 17.93
N GLY A 274 2.72 -0.07 17.67
CA GLY A 274 3.39 1.21 17.43
C GLY A 274 2.85 1.97 16.22
N GLU A 275 2.40 1.29 15.18
CA GLU A 275 1.83 1.93 14.00
C GLU A 275 0.47 2.58 14.29
N ALA A 276 -0.33 2.00 15.20
CA ALA A 276 -1.56 2.65 15.69
C ALA A 276 -1.24 3.96 16.42
N LYS A 277 -0.16 3.97 17.20
CA LYS A 277 0.32 5.17 17.91
C LYS A 277 0.89 6.20 16.95
N ASP A 278 1.55 5.80 15.86
CA ASP A 278 2.00 6.71 14.80
C ASP A 278 0.81 7.42 14.16
N VAL A 279 -0.27 6.70 13.85
CA VAL A 279 -1.50 7.30 13.32
C VAL A 279 -2.07 8.32 14.30
N MET A 280 -2.21 7.97 15.58
CA MET A 280 -2.76 8.90 16.59
C MET A 280 -1.87 10.11 16.83
N ALA A 281 -0.54 9.94 16.85
CA ALA A 281 0.41 11.05 16.91
C ALA A 281 0.30 11.97 15.67
N GLY A 282 0.03 11.40 14.50
CA GLY A 282 -0.24 12.17 13.28
C GLY A 282 -1.52 12.99 13.36
N VAL A 283 -2.57 12.44 13.97
CA VAL A 283 -3.81 13.19 14.27
C VAL A 283 -3.53 14.36 15.19
N ASP A 284 -2.79 14.14 16.27
CA ASP A 284 -2.43 15.20 17.23
C ASP A 284 -1.57 16.28 16.57
N ALA A 285 -0.53 15.88 15.81
CA ALA A 285 0.31 16.80 15.08
C ALA A 285 -0.49 17.64 14.05
N ALA A 286 -1.46 17.04 13.37
CA ALA A 286 -2.33 17.75 12.45
C ALA A 286 -3.21 18.79 13.18
N LEU A 287 -3.88 18.40 14.26
CA LEU A 287 -4.73 19.29 15.06
C LEU A 287 -3.94 20.44 15.71
N ASP A 288 -2.68 20.19 16.06
CA ASP A 288 -1.79 21.22 16.60
C ASP A 288 -1.26 22.19 15.55
N ARG A 289 -0.93 21.68 14.37
CA ARG A 289 -0.41 22.47 13.25
C ARG A 289 -1.50 23.30 12.56
N TYR A 290 -2.70 22.74 12.40
CA TYR A 290 -3.77 23.32 11.61
C TYR A 290 -4.99 23.64 12.50
N ARG A 291 -5.04 24.86 13.02
CA ARG A 291 -6.10 25.30 13.96
C ARG A 291 -7.50 25.39 13.35
N TRP A 292 -7.60 25.32 12.03
CA TRP A 292 -8.85 25.19 11.27
C TRP A 292 -9.38 23.74 11.22
N LEU A 293 -8.67 22.76 11.77
CA LEU A 293 -9.20 21.40 11.93
C LEU A 293 -10.07 21.30 13.19
N ASP A 294 -11.16 20.53 13.08
CA ASP A 294 -12.09 20.28 14.16
C ASP A 294 -11.80 18.95 14.87
N GLY A 295 -11.09 19.01 16.00
CA GLY A 295 -10.82 17.85 16.84
C GLY A 295 -12.06 17.18 17.46
N SER A 296 -13.26 17.77 17.34
CA SER A 296 -14.52 17.17 17.79
C SER A 296 -15.29 16.44 16.68
N ARG A 297 -14.89 16.62 15.42
CA ARG A 297 -15.45 15.99 14.21
C ARG A 297 -14.39 15.17 13.49
N LEU A 298 -13.91 14.15 14.19
CA LEU A 298 -12.94 13.17 13.69
C LEU A 298 -13.66 11.91 13.25
N VAL A 299 -13.35 11.40 12.07
CA VAL A 299 -13.78 10.08 11.59
C VAL A 299 -12.59 9.31 11.04
N ILE A 300 -12.68 7.99 10.99
CA ILE A 300 -11.56 7.11 10.63
C ILE A 300 -11.99 6.03 9.66
N GLU A 301 -11.19 5.79 8.63
CA GLU A 301 -11.41 4.72 7.67
C GLU A 301 -10.11 4.08 7.21
N GLY A 302 -10.22 2.87 6.69
CA GLY A 302 -9.11 2.17 6.06
C GLY A 302 -9.59 0.92 5.36
N GLY A 303 -8.78 0.43 4.42
CA GLY A 303 -9.03 -0.82 3.69
C GLY A 303 -7.96 -1.86 4.01
N SER A 304 -8.31 -3.14 4.02
CA SER A 304 -7.36 -4.24 4.26
C SER A 304 -6.68 -4.08 5.63
N TYR A 305 -5.35 -4.07 5.70
CA TYR A 305 -4.61 -3.72 6.92
C TYR A 305 -5.03 -2.37 7.52
N GLY A 306 -5.36 -1.37 6.71
CA GLY A 306 -5.88 -0.09 7.21
C GLY A 306 -7.24 -0.25 7.88
N GLY A 307 -8.06 -1.21 7.43
CA GLY A 307 -9.30 -1.62 8.07
C GLY A 307 -9.05 -2.36 9.38
N GLN A 308 -8.02 -3.22 9.44
CA GLN A 308 -7.55 -3.83 10.69
C GLN A 308 -7.15 -2.77 11.71
N LEU A 309 -6.34 -1.80 11.28
CA LEU A 309 -5.87 -0.74 12.15
C LEU A 309 -7.01 0.21 12.56
N THR A 310 -7.99 0.43 11.69
CA THR A 310 -9.24 1.12 12.03
C THR A 310 -10.00 0.38 13.14
N ASN A 311 -10.22 -0.93 12.99
CA ASN A 311 -10.84 -1.78 14.02
C ASN A 311 -10.06 -1.68 15.34
N TRP A 312 -8.72 -1.74 15.28
CA TRP A 312 -7.88 -1.64 16.47
C TRP A 312 -8.05 -0.28 17.15
N ILE A 313 -7.86 0.82 16.43
CA ILE A 313 -7.85 2.17 17.01
C ILE A 313 -9.16 2.48 17.75
N ILE A 314 -10.32 2.10 17.21
CA ILE A 314 -11.62 2.35 17.87
C ILE A 314 -11.85 1.52 19.14
N THR A 315 -11.02 0.50 19.40
CA THR A 315 -11.01 -0.22 20.69
C THR A 315 -10.14 0.48 21.73
N GLN A 316 -9.25 1.38 21.29
CA GLN A 316 -8.25 2.05 22.13
C GLN A 316 -8.64 3.49 22.49
N THR A 317 -9.60 4.09 21.80
CA THR A 317 -9.98 5.49 22.00
C THR A 317 -11.41 5.78 21.57
N GLU A 318 -12.00 6.82 22.17
CA GLU A 318 -13.36 7.31 21.86
C GLU A 318 -13.35 8.60 21.02
N ARG A 319 -12.18 9.01 20.52
CA ARG A 319 -12.00 10.30 19.80
C ARG A 319 -12.75 10.38 18.47
N PHE A 320 -13.08 9.24 17.87
CA PHE A 320 -13.71 9.18 16.55
C PHE A 320 -15.23 9.09 16.69
N ARG A 321 -15.92 9.95 15.94
CA ARG A 321 -17.39 10.02 15.86
C ARG A 321 -18.00 8.89 15.05
N ALA A 322 -17.26 8.37 14.08
CA ALA A 322 -17.66 7.25 13.27
C ALA A 322 -16.42 6.58 12.65
N ALA A 323 -16.56 5.29 12.33
CA ALA A 323 -15.52 4.50 11.67
C ALA A 323 -16.04 3.70 10.47
N ILE A 324 -15.21 3.56 9.43
CA ILE A 324 -15.48 2.73 8.25
C ILE A 324 -14.28 1.80 7.97
N PRO A 325 -14.17 0.68 8.71
CA PRO A 325 -13.24 -0.38 8.37
C PRO A 325 -13.75 -1.18 7.16
N ARG A 326 -12.95 -1.21 6.07
CA ARG A 326 -13.25 -1.91 4.82
C ARG A 326 -12.34 -3.12 4.65
N ALA A 327 -12.88 -4.25 4.18
CA ALA A 327 -12.13 -5.50 4.00
C ALA A 327 -11.21 -5.79 5.21
N SER A 328 -11.76 -5.62 6.41
CA SER A 328 -10.96 -5.46 7.63
C SER A 328 -10.73 -6.79 8.33
N ILE A 329 -9.56 -6.90 8.96
CA ILE A 329 -9.19 -8.04 9.80
C ILE A 329 -9.56 -7.67 11.24
N SER A 330 -10.24 -8.56 11.96
CA SER A 330 -10.64 -8.31 13.36
C SER A 330 -10.08 -9.34 14.32
N ASN A 331 -9.69 -10.51 13.82
CA ASN A 331 -9.11 -11.60 14.57
C ASN A 331 -7.96 -12.21 13.77
N LEU A 332 -6.74 -11.94 14.22
CA LEU A 332 -5.53 -12.41 13.57
C LEU A 332 -5.44 -13.95 13.55
N ILE A 333 -6.08 -14.64 14.50
CA ILE A 333 -6.07 -16.10 14.55
C ILE A 333 -6.94 -16.67 13.42
N SER A 334 -8.21 -16.29 13.34
CA SER A 334 -9.09 -16.81 12.28
C SER A 334 -8.61 -16.36 10.91
N PHE A 335 -8.13 -15.13 10.78
CA PHE A 335 -7.55 -14.62 9.55
C PHE A 335 -6.44 -15.54 9.02
N ASN A 336 -5.47 -15.92 9.85
CA ASN A 336 -4.37 -16.81 9.42
C ASN A 336 -4.86 -18.13 8.81
N TYR A 337 -5.95 -18.69 9.33
CA TYR A 337 -6.44 -20.01 8.94
C TYR A 337 -7.59 -19.97 7.92
N MET A 338 -7.99 -18.77 7.49
CA MET A 338 -9.05 -18.59 6.50
C MET A 338 -8.58 -17.80 5.28
N ALA A 339 -7.55 -16.96 5.41
CA ALA A 339 -6.99 -16.19 4.31
C ALA A 339 -6.31 -17.08 3.26
N TYR A 340 -6.26 -16.59 2.03
CA TYR A 340 -5.55 -17.27 0.94
C TYR A 340 -4.04 -17.40 1.21
N TYR A 341 -3.44 -16.43 1.91
CA TYR A 341 -2.01 -16.37 2.23
C TYR A 341 -1.75 -16.66 3.72
N HIS A 342 -1.64 -17.94 4.09
CA HIS A 342 -1.50 -18.38 5.49
C HIS A 342 -0.10 -18.19 6.10
N ASP A 343 0.88 -17.80 5.29
CA ASP A 343 2.29 -17.59 5.67
C ASP A 343 2.59 -16.16 6.10
N TYR A 344 1.71 -15.21 5.76
CA TYR A 344 1.90 -13.79 6.04
C TYR A 344 2.16 -13.49 7.52
N LEU A 345 1.30 -13.91 8.46
CA LEU A 345 1.54 -13.63 9.88
C LEU A 345 2.79 -14.33 10.41
N ALA A 346 3.18 -15.46 9.84
CA ALA A 346 4.43 -16.12 10.23
C ALA A 346 5.66 -15.27 9.84
N VAL A 347 5.61 -14.56 8.72
CA VAL A 347 6.65 -13.60 8.32
C VAL A 347 6.63 -12.36 9.20
N GLU A 348 5.45 -11.83 9.51
CA GLU A 348 5.28 -10.62 10.30
C GLU A 348 5.62 -10.81 11.78
N PHE A 349 5.41 -12.01 12.32
CA PHE A 349 5.65 -12.36 13.72
C PHE A 349 6.85 -13.32 13.92
N GLY A 350 7.48 -13.77 12.84
CA GLY A 350 8.69 -14.62 12.84
C GLY A 350 8.50 -16.08 13.27
N ALA A 351 7.26 -16.56 13.44
CA ALA A 351 6.91 -17.96 13.68
C ALA A 351 5.42 -18.20 13.39
N TYR A 352 5.03 -19.44 13.12
CA TYR A 352 3.63 -19.76 12.87
C TYR A 352 2.77 -19.55 14.13
N PRO A 353 1.45 -19.29 13.99
CA PRO A 353 0.59 -19.05 15.15
C PRO A 353 0.71 -20.11 16.25
N HIS A 354 0.73 -21.40 15.90
CA HIS A 354 0.77 -22.50 16.86
C HIS A 354 2.17 -22.76 17.48
N GLU A 355 3.18 -21.98 17.13
CA GLU A 355 4.54 -22.11 17.63
C GLU A 355 4.85 -21.03 18.67
N ASN A 356 5.73 -21.34 19.63
CA ASN A 356 6.40 -20.35 20.49
C ASN A 356 5.49 -19.32 21.20
N GLY A 357 4.21 -19.65 21.43
CA GLY A 357 3.23 -18.75 22.05
C GLY A 357 2.72 -17.62 21.14
N ILE A 358 2.99 -17.67 19.83
CA ILE A 358 2.54 -16.63 18.88
C ILE A 358 1.01 -16.51 18.88
N ILE A 359 0.27 -17.60 19.03
CA ILE A 359 -1.21 -17.57 19.05
C ILE A 359 -1.77 -16.65 20.14
N ASP A 360 -1.14 -16.60 21.32
CA ASP A 360 -1.57 -15.75 22.42
C ASP A 360 -1.28 -14.28 22.08
N LEU A 361 -0.11 -13.99 21.49
CA LEU A 361 0.23 -12.65 21.01
C LEU A 361 -0.74 -12.19 19.90
N LEU A 362 -1.07 -13.06 18.95
CA LEU A 362 -2.05 -12.74 17.90
C LEU A 362 -3.43 -12.45 18.50
N TRP A 363 -3.85 -13.19 19.55
CA TRP A 363 -5.07 -12.87 20.27
C TRP A 363 -5.00 -11.50 20.95
N GLU A 364 -3.90 -11.21 21.65
CA GLU A 364 -3.65 -9.90 22.28
C GLU A 364 -3.62 -8.75 21.27
N ARG A 365 -3.24 -9.03 20.02
CA ARG A 365 -3.25 -8.05 18.91
C ARG A 365 -4.51 -8.12 18.04
N SER A 366 -5.54 -8.87 18.43
CA SER A 366 -6.79 -8.95 17.67
C SER A 366 -7.80 -7.89 18.16
N PRO A 367 -8.27 -6.97 17.30
CA PRO A 367 -9.28 -5.97 17.68
C PRO A 367 -10.53 -6.55 18.34
N ILE A 368 -11.01 -7.71 17.88
CA ILE A 368 -12.24 -8.34 18.41
C ILE A 368 -12.13 -8.67 19.91
N ARG A 369 -10.91 -8.96 20.41
CA ARG A 369 -10.66 -9.22 21.84
C ARG A 369 -11.09 -8.04 22.72
N TYR A 370 -11.08 -6.83 22.16
CA TYR A 370 -11.35 -5.58 22.85
C TYR A 370 -12.69 -4.94 22.46
N ALA A 371 -13.59 -5.69 21.80
CA ALA A 371 -14.88 -5.17 21.33
C ALA A 371 -15.70 -4.48 22.44
N ARG A 372 -15.60 -4.93 23.70
CA ARG A 372 -16.25 -4.32 24.87
C ARG A 372 -15.90 -2.83 25.07
N SER A 373 -14.73 -2.39 24.63
CA SER A 373 -14.27 -1.01 24.78
C SER A 373 -14.74 -0.10 23.66
N VAL A 374 -15.33 -0.64 22.59
CA VAL A 374 -15.75 0.17 21.45
C VAL A 374 -17.00 0.97 21.81
N THR A 375 -16.95 2.27 21.54
CA THR A 375 -18.10 3.18 21.65
C THR A 375 -18.39 3.91 20.32
N THR A 376 -17.44 3.90 19.38
CA THR A 376 -17.56 4.55 18.08
C THR A 376 -18.54 3.83 17.15
N PRO A 377 -19.58 4.51 16.64
CA PRO A 377 -20.43 4.00 15.56
C PRO A 377 -19.62 3.50 14.36
N THR A 378 -19.88 2.28 13.91
CA THR A 378 -19.05 1.61 12.90
C THR A 378 -19.85 1.07 11.72
N MET A 379 -19.49 1.47 10.50
CA MET A 379 -19.99 0.86 9.27
C MET A 379 -18.92 -0.05 8.66
N LEU A 380 -19.09 -1.35 8.81
CA LEU A 380 -18.24 -2.37 8.19
C LEU A 380 -18.59 -2.50 6.71
N VAL A 381 -17.59 -2.61 5.84
CA VAL A 381 -17.77 -2.74 4.40
C VAL A 381 -16.94 -3.91 3.88
N HIS A 382 -17.55 -4.83 3.12
CA HIS A 382 -16.83 -6.00 2.59
C HIS A 382 -17.38 -6.45 1.24
N GLY A 383 -16.49 -6.88 0.33
CA GLY A 383 -16.90 -7.61 -0.89
C GLY A 383 -17.17 -9.08 -0.58
N GLU A 384 -18.22 -9.66 -1.14
CA GLU A 384 -18.61 -11.04 -0.78
C GLU A 384 -17.65 -12.12 -1.27
N ASN A 385 -16.82 -11.82 -2.29
CA ASN A 385 -15.84 -12.73 -2.88
C ASN A 385 -14.40 -12.35 -2.51
N ASP A 386 -14.19 -11.73 -1.34
CA ASP A 386 -12.86 -11.41 -0.85
C ASP A 386 -12.11 -12.67 -0.41
N ASN A 387 -11.07 -13.04 -1.16
CA ASN A 387 -10.20 -14.17 -0.85
C ASN A 387 -8.92 -13.74 -0.10
N ASP A 388 -8.62 -12.44 -0.06
CA ASP A 388 -7.45 -11.90 0.62
C ASP A 388 -7.78 -11.82 2.13
N VAL A 389 -8.88 -11.13 2.46
CA VAL A 389 -9.46 -11.07 3.81
C VAL A 389 -10.86 -11.70 3.78
N PRO A 390 -11.03 -12.90 4.35
CA PRO A 390 -12.33 -13.55 4.38
C PRO A 390 -13.41 -12.68 5.04
N ILE A 391 -14.59 -12.60 4.44
CA ILE A 391 -15.70 -11.77 4.94
C ILE A 391 -16.11 -12.08 6.38
N ALA A 392 -15.84 -13.30 6.85
CA ALA A 392 -16.04 -13.71 8.24
C ALA A 392 -15.35 -12.77 9.24
N GLU A 393 -14.24 -12.14 8.85
CA GLU A 393 -13.53 -11.16 9.68
C GLU A 393 -14.36 -9.91 9.98
N ALA A 394 -15.12 -9.41 9.01
CA ALA A 394 -16.05 -8.32 9.23
C ALA A 394 -17.35 -8.80 9.92
N GLU A 395 -17.85 -9.99 9.58
CA GLU A 395 -19.05 -10.56 10.19
C GLU A 395 -18.89 -10.77 11.70
N GLN A 396 -17.76 -11.34 12.15
CA GLN A 396 -17.52 -11.57 13.58
C GLN A 396 -17.44 -10.25 14.35
N PHE A 397 -16.80 -9.22 13.79
CA PHE A 397 -16.68 -7.93 14.46
C PHE A 397 -18.01 -7.21 14.48
N TYR A 398 -18.80 -7.28 13.40
CA TYR A 398 -20.16 -6.76 13.37
C TYR A 398 -21.01 -7.32 14.51
N ILE A 399 -21.01 -8.65 14.70
CA ILE A 399 -21.74 -9.29 15.79
C ILE A 399 -21.19 -8.88 17.15
N ALA A 400 -19.86 -8.85 17.33
CA ALA A 400 -19.25 -8.40 18.58
C ALA A 400 -19.64 -6.96 18.95
N LEU A 401 -19.73 -6.05 17.97
CA LEU A 401 -20.22 -4.68 18.17
C LEU A 401 -21.70 -4.63 18.55
N LYS A 402 -22.53 -5.52 18.00
CA LYS A 402 -23.94 -5.64 18.39
C LYS A 402 -24.09 -6.12 19.83
N ASP A 403 -23.28 -7.07 20.27
CA ASP A 403 -23.32 -7.60 21.64
C ASP A 403 -23.03 -6.52 22.69
N VAL A 404 -22.20 -5.53 22.34
CA VAL A 404 -21.82 -4.43 23.23
C VAL A 404 -22.69 -3.18 23.05
N GLY A 405 -23.69 -3.24 22.16
CA GLY A 405 -24.70 -2.19 21.97
C GLY A 405 -24.23 -0.99 21.14
N VAL A 406 -23.13 -1.12 20.40
CA VAL A 406 -22.64 -0.06 19.50
C VAL A 406 -23.52 0.03 18.25
N GLU A 407 -23.75 1.24 17.75
CA GLU A 407 -24.40 1.42 16.45
C GLU A 407 -23.47 0.88 15.35
N ALA A 408 -23.82 -0.31 14.84
CA ALA A 408 -23.08 -0.97 13.78
C ALA A 408 -23.95 -1.25 12.54
N VAL A 409 -23.39 -1.03 11.36
CA VAL A 409 -23.95 -1.42 10.05
C VAL A 409 -22.93 -2.31 9.34
N MET A 410 -23.40 -3.30 8.58
CA MET A 410 -22.56 -4.09 7.68
C MET A 410 -23.07 -3.95 6.26
N VAL A 411 -22.25 -3.38 5.38
CA VAL A 411 -22.51 -3.22 3.95
C VAL A 411 -21.74 -4.30 3.21
N ARG A 412 -22.47 -5.19 2.55
CA ARG A 412 -21.90 -6.26 1.72
C ARG A 412 -22.07 -5.87 0.27
N TYR A 413 -21.00 -5.95 -0.51
CA TYR A 413 -21.04 -5.74 -1.95
C TYR A 413 -20.98 -7.08 -2.69
N PRO A 414 -22.11 -7.58 -3.21
CA PRO A 414 -22.11 -8.77 -4.04
C PRO A 414 -21.25 -8.55 -5.29
N ARG A 415 -20.63 -9.62 -5.81
CA ARG A 415 -19.73 -9.61 -6.99
C ARG A 415 -18.40 -8.90 -6.80
N GLU A 416 -18.20 -8.21 -5.69
CA GLU A 416 -16.92 -7.60 -5.36
C GLU A 416 -16.01 -8.56 -4.58
N GLY A 417 -14.70 -8.32 -4.67
CA GLY A 417 -13.67 -9.02 -3.90
C GLY A 417 -13.02 -8.10 -2.87
N HIS A 418 -11.70 -8.24 -2.68
CA HIS A 418 -10.94 -7.44 -1.71
C HIS A 418 -11.04 -5.92 -1.91
N GLY A 419 -11.03 -5.48 -3.16
CA GLY A 419 -11.32 -4.10 -3.55
C GLY A 419 -12.66 -4.00 -4.26
N ILE A 420 -13.37 -2.90 -4.04
CA ILE A 420 -14.61 -2.56 -4.74
C ILE A 420 -14.26 -1.95 -6.10
N ARG A 421 -14.67 -2.59 -7.21
CA ARG A 421 -14.23 -2.26 -8.58
C ARG A 421 -15.35 -1.78 -9.48
N GLU A 422 -16.57 -2.27 -9.34
CA GLU A 422 -17.68 -1.80 -10.16
C GLU A 422 -17.95 -0.32 -9.86
N ALA A 423 -17.99 0.52 -10.89
CA ALA A 423 -18.12 1.97 -10.73
C ALA A 423 -19.36 2.36 -9.90
N ALA A 424 -20.49 1.67 -10.11
CA ALA A 424 -21.71 1.90 -9.35
C ALA A 424 -21.55 1.57 -7.85
N HIS A 425 -20.83 0.49 -7.51
CA HIS A 425 -20.54 0.17 -6.11
C HIS A 425 -19.54 1.14 -5.47
N GLN A 426 -18.57 1.65 -6.23
CA GLN A 426 -17.66 2.68 -5.72
C GLN A 426 -18.41 3.97 -5.40
N VAL A 427 -19.36 4.37 -6.25
CA VAL A 427 -20.24 5.53 -6.00
C VAL A 427 -21.13 5.28 -4.78
N ASP A 428 -21.84 4.15 -4.72
CA ASP A 428 -22.70 3.80 -3.57
C ASP A 428 -21.90 3.75 -2.26
N LEU A 429 -20.68 3.20 -2.28
CA LEU A 429 -19.79 3.21 -1.11
C LEU A 429 -19.47 4.63 -0.66
N LEU A 430 -19.08 5.49 -1.59
CA LEU A 430 -18.73 6.87 -1.27
C LEU A 430 -19.92 7.65 -0.71
N GLU A 431 -21.10 7.50 -1.32
CA GLU A 431 -22.34 8.11 -0.85
C GLU A 431 -22.72 7.61 0.56
N ARG A 432 -22.61 6.31 0.82
CA ARG A 432 -22.84 5.74 2.15
C ARG A 432 -21.83 6.23 3.18
N SER A 433 -20.55 6.33 2.82
CA SER A 433 -19.52 6.86 3.72
C SER A 433 -19.82 8.31 4.11
N ILE A 434 -20.16 9.15 3.13
CA ILE A 434 -20.54 10.55 3.36
C ILE A 434 -21.75 10.62 4.30
N ALA A 435 -22.83 9.91 3.98
CA ALA A 435 -24.05 9.91 4.80
C ALA A 435 -23.81 9.38 6.22
N TRP A 436 -22.93 8.38 6.37
CA TRP A 436 -22.54 7.83 7.67
C TRP A 436 -21.82 8.89 8.50
N TYR A 437 -20.85 9.59 7.92
CA TYR A 437 -20.11 10.64 8.62
C TYR A 437 -20.99 11.85 8.96
N GLU A 438 -21.80 12.34 8.02
CA GLU A 438 -22.72 13.46 8.26
C GLU A 438 -23.71 13.19 9.40
N ARG A 439 -24.16 11.94 9.54
CA ARG A 439 -25.04 11.54 10.63
C ARG A 439 -24.38 11.59 12.01
N HIS A 440 -23.05 11.49 12.07
CA HIS A 440 -22.28 11.39 13.31
C HIS A 440 -21.42 12.63 13.61
N PHE A 441 -21.34 13.60 12.71
CA PHE A 441 -20.67 14.88 12.93
C PHE A 441 -21.40 15.81 13.91
#